data_AF-A0A962G240-F1
#
_entry.id   AF-A0A962G240-F1
#
_cell.length_a   1.000
_cell.length_b   1.000
_cell.length_c   1.000
_cell.angle_alpha   90.00
_cell.angle_beta   90.00
_cell.angle_gamma   90.00
#
_symmetry.space_group_name_H-M   'P 1'
#
loop_
_entity.id
_entity.type
_entity.pdbx_description
1 polymer ?
#
loop_
_entity_poly.entity_id
_entity_poly.type
_entity_poly.pdbx_seq_one_letter_code
_entity_poly.pdbx_strand_id
1 'polypeptide(L)'
;MGSSRRDEGIGEERSWRSDERIRVVDGCSGISTDYRLPEGGCMTMSLTSSLVLRTVLLVMPMVPSAYAADPCSAGSPSVLAVTNNSFSAYTINAVDNPTLTVVRGCTYTFNVNAPGHPFWIKLVQGSGTGNSYDDGVTGNGTQTGAISWTVPLGAPDTLFYNCQFHAAMTGTVEVTDGLDPLIFFNGFEF
;
A
#
# COMPACT_ATOMS: atom_id res chain seq x y z
N MET A 1 -57.01 32.79 18.24
CA MET A 1 -55.82 33.59 17.90
C MET A 1 -54.67 33.02 18.74
N GLY A 2 -53.78 32.19 18.18
CA GLY A 2 -52.53 32.61 17.52
C GLY A 2 -51.46 32.88 18.59
N SER A 3 -50.18 32.51 18.52
CA SER A 3 -49.30 31.83 17.58
C SER A 3 -47.91 31.84 18.25
N SER A 4 -47.04 30.86 17.96
CA SER A 4 -45.56 31.04 17.82
C SER A 4 -44.74 31.30 19.11
N ARG A 5 -43.50 30.83 19.33
CA ARG A 5 -42.48 30.00 18.65
C ARG A 5 -41.28 29.90 19.63
N ARG A 6 -40.44 28.85 19.50
CA ARG A 6 -38.95 28.79 19.49
C ARG A 6 -38.15 29.44 20.65
N ASP A 7 -37.00 28.96 21.10
CA ASP A 7 -36.10 27.80 20.92
C ASP A 7 -34.95 28.04 21.95
N GLU A 8 -34.01 27.09 22.08
CA GLU A 8 -32.68 27.22 22.73
C GLU A 8 -32.68 27.23 24.28
N GLY A 9 -31.88 26.46 25.02
CA GLY A 9 -30.75 25.58 24.73
C GLY A 9 -30.18 25.06 26.07
N ILE A 10 -28.95 24.52 26.04
CA ILE A 10 -28.11 23.97 27.13
C ILE A 10 -28.46 22.53 27.56
N GLY A 11 -27.59 21.53 27.60
CA GLY A 11 -26.13 21.44 27.58
C GLY A 11 -25.75 20.32 28.56
N GLU A 12 -24.83 19.43 28.20
CA GLU A 12 -23.77 18.88 29.08
C GLU A 12 -23.12 17.62 28.48
N GLU A 13 -21.85 17.79 28.14
CA GLU A 13 -20.86 16.74 28.05
C GLU A 13 -20.77 15.98 29.40
N ARG A 14 -20.84 14.64 29.38
CA ARG A 14 -20.39 13.83 30.52
C ARG A 14 -19.59 12.62 30.03
N SER A 15 -18.27 12.82 30.08
CA SER A 15 -17.30 11.94 30.74
C SER A 15 -17.59 10.43 30.67
N TRP A 16 -16.90 9.74 29.77
CA TRP A 16 -16.79 8.29 29.79
C TRP A 16 -15.77 7.89 30.86
N ARG A 17 -16.24 7.46 32.03
CA ARG A 17 -15.45 6.64 32.94
C ARG A 17 -15.64 5.17 32.57
N SER A 18 -14.53 4.53 32.25
CA SER A 18 -14.29 3.10 32.45
C SER A 18 -14.75 2.70 33.85
N ASP A 19 -15.65 1.74 33.97
CA ASP A 19 -15.56 0.65 34.94
C ASP A 19 -16.82 -0.23 34.89
N GLU A 20 -16.53 -1.52 34.84
CA GLU A 20 -17.39 -2.68 34.79
C GLU A 20 -18.27 -2.79 36.05
N ARG A 21 -19.60 -2.74 35.89
CA ARG A 21 -20.53 -3.41 36.84
C ARG A 21 -21.88 -3.70 36.18
N ILE A 22 -21.98 -4.96 35.75
CA ILE A 22 -23.23 -5.68 35.53
C ILE A 22 -24.23 -5.39 36.66
N ARG A 23 -25.44 -4.92 36.30
CA ARG A 23 -26.63 -5.06 37.14
C ARG A 23 -27.51 -6.13 36.50
N VAL A 24 -27.54 -7.30 37.13
CA VAL A 24 -28.48 -8.37 36.80
C VAL A 24 -29.86 -7.91 37.27
N VAL A 25 -30.76 -7.66 36.31
CA VAL A 25 -32.20 -7.58 36.54
C VAL A 25 -32.79 -8.92 36.11
N ASP A 26 -33.52 -9.53 37.02
CA ASP A 26 -33.97 -10.92 37.00
C ASP A 26 -34.74 -11.30 35.73
N GLY A 27 -34.45 -12.49 35.18
CA GLY A 27 -35.37 -13.18 34.27
C GLY A 27 -34.78 -14.20 33.30
N CYS A 28 -33.56 -14.02 32.80
CA CYS A 28 -32.92 -14.97 31.87
C CYS A 28 -31.43 -15.05 32.17
N SER A 29 -30.98 -16.15 32.78
CA SER A 29 -29.56 -16.40 33.05
C SER A 29 -29.07 -17.47 32.09
N GLY A 30 -28.43 -17.05 30.99
CA GLY A 30 -27.77 -17.96 30.04
C GLY A 30 -27.48 -17.25 28.72
N ILE A 31 -26.21 -17.32 28.28
CA ILE A 31 -25.71 -16.76 27.01
C ILE A 31 -26.51 -17.33 25.84
N SER A 32 -27.42 -16.52 25.31
CA SER A 32 -28.22 -16.81 24.13
C SER A 32 -28.77 -15.49 23.62
N THR A 33 -28.80 -15.30 22.32
CA THR A 33 -29.39 -14.11 21.68
C THR A 33 -30.89 -14.09 21.94
N ASP A 34 -31.29 -13.47 23.05
CA ASP A 34 -32.68 -13.40 23.48
C ASP A 34 -33.41 -12.28 22.72
N TYR A 35 -34.45 -12.62 21.97
CA TYR A 35 -35.31 -11.63 21.30
C TYR A 35 -36.61 -11.44 22.08
N ARG A 36 -36.92 -10.19 22.44
CA ARG A 36 -38.10 -9.84 23.24
C ARG A 36 -39.35 -9.72 22.35
N LEU A 37 -40.39 -10.48 22.66
CA LEU A 37 -41.71 -10.36 22.02
C LEU A 37 -42.59 -9.33 22.78
N PRO A 38 -43.51 -8.63 22.09
CA PRO A 38 -44.31 -7.53 22.67
C PRO A 38 -45.29 -7.94 23.78
N GLU A 39 -45.49 -9.24 24.02
CA GLU A 39 -46.43 -9.78 25.03
C GLU A 39 -45.72 -10.43 26.24
N GLY A 40 -44.40 -10.29 26.39
CA GLY A 40 -43.70 -10.65 27.63
C GLY A 40 -43.37 -12.15 27.84
N GLY A 41 -43.28 -12.95 26.78
CA GLY A 41 -42.78 -14.34 26.85
C GLY A 41 -41.31 -14.49 26.43
N CYS A 42 -40.59 -15.44 27.04
CA CYS A 42 -39.25 -15.87 26.62
C CYS A 42 -39.34 -17.21 25.87
N MET A 43 -38.87 -17.25 24.63
CA MET A 43 -38.88 -18.45 23.78
C MET A 43 -37.45 -18.97 23.66
N THR A 44 -37.18 -20.14 24.22
CA THR A 44 -35.87 -20.80 24.09
C THR A 44 -35.81 -21.58 22.78
N MET A 45 -34.97 -21.18 21.83
CA MET A 45 -34.78 -21.94 20.59
C MET A 45 -33.72 -23.05 20.80
N SER A 46 -34.18 -24.30 20.90
CA SER A 46 -33.31 -25.48 20.93
C SER A 46 -32.95 -25.89 19.50
N LEU A 47 -31.66 -25.83 19.16
CA LEU A 47 -31.14 -26.25 17.85
C LEU A 47 -30.93 -27.76 17.83
N THR A 48 -31.99 -28.52 17.55
CA THR A 48 -31.88 -29.93 17.16
C THR A 48 -32.53 -30.18 15.81
N SER A 49 -31.85 -29.84 14.71
CA SER A 49 -31.99 -30.62 13.47
C SER A 49 -30.90 -30.30 12.46
N SER A 50 -30.25 -31.36 12.00
CA SER A 50 -29.11 -31.41 11.10
C SER A 50 -29.46 -31.12 9.63
N LEU A 51 -30.11 -29.99 9.35
CA LEU A 51 -30.33 -29.51 7.97
C LEU A 51 -30.20 -27.99 7.84
N VAL A 52 -29.23 -27.41 8.53
CA VAL A 52 -28.77 -26.03 8.27
C VAL A 52 -27.36 -26.02 7.64
N LEU A 53 -26.72 -27.20 7.53
CA LEU A 53 -25.32 -27.33 7.10
C LEU A 53 -25.11 -27.20 5.57
N ARG A 54 -26.13 -26.90 4.76
CA ARG A 54 -25.95 -26.68 3.31
C ARG A 54 -26.48 -25.38 2.74
N THR A 55 -26.93 -24.44 3.58
CA THR A 55 -27.25 -23.08 3.14
C THR A 55 -26.52 -21.99 3.94
N VAL A 56 -25.81 -22.36 5.00
CA VAL A 56 -24.88 -21.47 5.71
C VAL A 56 -23.48 -21.54 5.06
N LEU A 57 -23.42 -21.32 3.74
CA LEU A 57 -22.16 -21.08 3.00
C LEU A 57 -22.24 -19.82 2.12
N LEU A 58 -23.35 -19.10 2.10
CA LEU A 58 -23.54 -17.93 1.21
C LEU A 58 -23.75 -16.59 1.95
N VAL A 59 -23.49 -16.53 3.26
CA VAL A 59 -23.51 -15.26 4.01
C VAL A 59 -22.28 -15.07 4.90
N MET A 60 -21.18 -15.74 4.57
CA MET A 60 -19.88 -15.16 4.91
C MET A 60 -19.83 -13.83 4.15
N PRO A 61 -19.56 -12.68 4.80
CA PRO A 61 -19.13 -11.52 4.02
C PRO A 61 -17.93 -12.00 3.23
N MET A 62 -18.10 -12.09 1.91
CA MET A 62 -17.03 -11.93 0.95
C MET A 62 -16.30 -10.65 1.37
N VAL A 63 -15.35 -10.80 2.28
CA VAL A 63 -14.29 -9.83 2.44
C VAL A 63 -13.78 -9.68 1.02
N PRO A 64 -13.87 -8.48 0.40
CA PRO A 64 -13.24 -8.30 -0.89
C PRO A 64 -11.81 -8.78 -0.70
N SER A 65 -11.37 -9.63 -1.61
CA SER A 65 -10.01 -10.14 -1.74
C SER A 65 -9.06 -9.21 -1.01
N ALA A 66 -8.29 -9.73 -0.05
CA ALA A 66 -7.24 -9.01 0.65
C ALA A 66 -6.81 -7.83 -0.21
N TYR A 67 -6.98 -6.60 0.27
CA TYR A 67 -6.36 -5.43 -0.34
C TYR A 67 -4.88 -5.81 -0.41
N ALA A 68 -4.47 -6.45 -1.50
CA ALA A 68 -3.10 -6.75 -1.80
C ALA A 68 -2.54 -5.35 -1.85
N ALA A 69 -1.73 -5.01 -0.84
CA ALA A 69 -1.07 -3.73 -0.82
C ALA A 69 -0.45 -3.59 -2.21
N ASP A 70 -0.84 -2.54 -2.94
CA ASP A 70 -0.34 -2.32 -4.29
C ASP A 70 1.18 -2.53 -4.24
N PRO A 71 1.73 -3.52 -4.97
CA PRO A 71 3.15 -3.83 -4.88
C PRO A 71 4.01 -2.61 -5.24
N CYS A 72 3.46 -1.68 -6.02
CA CYS A 72 4.09 -0.41 -6.37
C CYS A 72 4.06 0.64 -5.25
N SER A 73 3.26 0.42 -4.20
CA SER A 73 3.12 1.28 -3.03
C SER A 73 3.80 0.68 -1.78
N ALA A 74 4.37 -0.51 -1.88
CA ALA A 74 4.95 -1.27 -0.77
C ALA A 74 6.29 -0.72 -0.22
N GLY A 75 6.62 0.56 -0.43
CA GLY A 75 7.67 1.25 0.33
C GLY A 75 8.71 2.06 -0.46
N SER A 76 8.64 2.09 -1.80
CA SER A 76 9.53 2.94 -2.61
C SER A 76 8.77 4.08 -3.28
N PRO A 77 9.27 5.33 -3.28
CA PRO A 77 8.61 6.42 -3.97
C PRO A 77 8.61 6.17 -5.48
N SER A 78 7.46 6.28 -6.12
CA SER A 78 7.33 6.20 -7.58
C SER A 78 7.88 7.44 -8.30
N VAL A 79 8.15 8.53 -7.58
CA VAL A 79 8.79 9.74 -8.11
C VAL A 79 10.09 10.00 -7.37
N LEU A 80 11.19 10.07 -8.10
CA LEU A 80 12.53 10.30 -7.58
C LEU A 80 13.05 11.65 -8.06
N ALA A 81 13.45 12.52 -7.14
CA ALA A 81 14.14 13.75 -7.46
C ALA A 81 15.63 13.46 -7.68
N VAL A 82 16.16 13.76 -8.86
CA VAL A 82 17.55 13.51 -9.22
C VAL A 82 18.26 14.84 -9.47
N THR A 83 19.23 15.17 -8.62
CA THR A 83 20.16 16.30 -8.80
C THR A 83 21.60 15.79 -8.83
N ASN A 84 22.58 16.68 -8.97
CA ASN A 84 24.00 16.31 -8.91
C ASN A 84 24.74 17.05 -7.80
N ASN A 85 25.71 16.35 -7.20
CA ASN A 85 26.71 16.92 -6.31
C ASN A 85 28.02 17.09 -7.09
N SER A 86 28.14 18.24 -7.76
CA SER A 86 29.24 18.54 -8.68
C SER A 86 29.41 17.41 -9.71
N PHE A 87 30.61 16.82 -9.78
CA PHE A 87 30.96 15.72 -10.68
C PHE A 87 31.07 14.36 -9.98
N SER A 88 30.70 14.30 -8.69
CA SER A 88 31.03 13.19 -7.81
C SER A 88 29.88 12.23 -7.56
N ALA A 89 28.64 12.73 -7.51
CA ALA A 89 27.47 11.90 -7.24
C ALA A 89 26.21 12.44 -7.91
N TYR A 90 25.28 11.54 -8.24
CA TYR A 90 23.87 11.91 -8.29
C TYR A 90 23.32 11.95 -6.87
N THR A 91 22.57 12.98 -6.56
CA THR A 91 21.82 13.06 -5.32
C THR A 91 20.37 12.69 -5.64
N ILE A 92 19.93 11.51 -5.22
CA ILE A 92 18.59 10.98 -5.47
C ILE A 92 17.82 11.03 -4.15
N ASN A 93 16.74 11.81 -4.11
CA ASN A 93 15.97 12.06 -2.88
C ASN A 93 16.86 12.47 -1.69
N ALA A 94 17.81 13.40 -1.94
CA ALA A 94 18.78 13.92 -0.98
C ALA A 94 19.87 12.94 -0.49
N VAL A 95 19.98 11.75 -1.10
CA VAL A 95 21.05 10.78 -0.80
C VAL A 95 22.01 10.69 -1.99
N ASP A 96 23.31 10.71 -1.74
CA ASP A 96 24.32 10.60 -2.79
C ASP A 96 24.52 9.13 -3.21
N ASN A 97 24.42 8.89 -4.52
CA ASN A 97 24.57 7.59 -5.18
C ASN A 97 23.88 6.41 -4.44
N PRO A 98 22.59 6.52 -4.02
CA PRO A 98 21.93 5.45 -3.29
C PRO A 98 21.73 4.23 -4.19
N THR A 99 21.66 3.05 -3.58
CA THR A 99 21.05 1.90 -4.24
C THR A 99 19.56 2.15 -4.35
N LEU A 100 19.01 1.99 -5.56
CA LEU A 100 17.58 2.10 -5.81
C LEU A 100 16.95 0.72 -5.74
N THR A 101 15.75 0.63 -5.18
CA THR A 101 14.93 -0.59 -5.23
C THR A 101 13.68 -0.29 -6.02
N VAL A 102 13.44 -1.07 -7.08
CA VAL A 102 12.28 -0.93 -7.94
C VAL A 102 11.56 -2.26 -8.07
N VAL A 103 10.27 -2.20 -8.33
CA VAL A 103 9.40 -3.38 -8.37
C VAL A 103 8.95 -3.63 -9.80
N ARG A 104 9.04 -4.90 -10.23
CA ARG A 104 8.54 -5.31 -11.56
C ARG A 104 7.05 -5.01 -11.70
N GLY A 105 6.66 -4.50 -12.87
CA GLY A 105 5.29 -4.07 -13.17
C GLY A 105 4.95 -2.65 -12.72
N CYS A 106 5.84 -1.97 -12.00
CA CYS A 106 5.62 -0.63 -11.50
C CYS A 106 6.25 0.45 -12.38
N THR A 107 5.69 1.65 -12.32
CA THR A 107 6.19 2.82 -13.05
C THR A 107 6.86 3.81 -12.11
N TYR A 108 8.09 4.20 -12.46
CA TYR A 108 8.90 5.18 -11.76
C TYR A 108 9.14 6.39 -12.65
N THR A 109 9.14 7.58 -12.05
CA THR A 109 9.50 8.84 -12.70
C THR A 109 10.73 9.43 -12.04
N PHE A 110 11.81 9.62 -12.80
CA PHE A 110 12.98 10.35 -12.36
C PHE A 110 12.86 11.80 -12.85
N ASN A 111 12.64 12.72 -11.91
CA ASN A 111 12.67 14.15 -12.18
C ASN A 111 14.13 14.62 -12.11
N VAL A 112 14.78 14.64 -13.26
CA VAL A 112 16.19 14.99 -13.40
C VAL A 112 16.35 16.50 -13.51
N ASN A 113 17.19 17.05 -12.65
CA ASN A 113 17.68 18.42 -12.68
C ASN A 113 19.19 18.41 -12.42
N ALA A 114 19.94 17.90 -13.40
CA ALA A 114 21.39 17.71 -13.33
C ALA A 114 22.03 18.16 -14.66
N PRO A 115 22.03 19.46 -14.97
CA PRO A 115 22.51 19.97 -16.25
C PRO A 115 24.00 19.62 -16.47
N GLY A 116 24.32 19.05 -17.63
CA GLY A 116 25.66 18.55 -17.94
C GLY A 116 25.95 17.13 -17.40
N HIS A 117 24.96 16.47 -16.78
CA HIS A 117 25.07 15.12 -16.25
C HIS A 117 23.94 14.22 -16.77
N PRO A 118 24.02 13.73 -18.03
CA PRO A 118 23.02 12.83 -18.61
C PRO A 118 22.83 11.59 -17.74
N PHE A 119 21.60 11.36 -17.25
CA PHE A 119 21.25 10.24 -16.38
C PHE A 119 20.82 9.04 -17.22
N TRP A 120 21.58 7.95 -17.15
CA TRP A 120 21.32 6.73 -17.91
C TRP A 120 20.97 5.57 -17.00
N ILE A 121 19.95 4.80 -17.37
CA ILE A 121 19.70 3.45 -16.86
C ILE A 121 20.41 2.45 -17.79
N LYS A 122 21.15 1.50 -17.21
CA LYS A 122 22.12 0.65 -17.92
C LYS A 122 22.10 -0.80 -17.44
N LEU A 123 22.44 -1.71 -18.36
CA LEU A 123 22.67 -3.14 -18.09
C LEU A 123 24.02 -3.39 -17.40
N VAL A 124 25.03 -2.58 -17.72
CA VAL A 124 26.39 -2.70 -17.18
C VAL A 124 26.84 -1.33 -16.70
N GLN A 125 27.36 -1.29 -15.48
CA GLN A 125 27.89 -0.08 -14.87
C GLN A 125 29.05 0.49 -15.70
N GLY A 126 28.99 1.80 -15.97
CA GLY A 126 30.07 2.51 -16.65
C GLY A 126 29.61 3.80 -17.32
N SER A 127 30.56 4.68 -17.63
CA SER A 127 30.32 5.92 -18.38
C SER A 127 30.03 5.65 -19.86
N GLY A 128 29.67 6.71 -20.60
CA GLY A 128 29.24 6.63 -22.00
C GLY A 128 27.81 6.11 -22.16
N THR A 129 27.38 5.97 -23.41
CA THR A 129 26.01 5.59 -23.78
C THR A 129 25.84 4.10 -24.07
N GLY A 130 26.93 3.34 -24.19
CA GLY A 130 26.86 1.88 -24.40
C GLY A 130 26.22 1.15 -23.22
N ASN A 131 25.66 -0.03 -23.47
CA ASN A 131 24.91 -0.82 -22.47
C ASN A 131 23.69 -0.08 -21.89
N SER A 132 23.09 0.85 -22.63
CA SER A 132 21.82 1.46 -22.24
C SER A 132 20.76 0.37 -22.05
N TYR A 133 19.95 0.54 -21.02
CA TYR A 133 18.75 -0.25 -20.80
C TYR A 133 17.55 0.63 -21.15
N ASP A 134 16.90 0.32 -22.27
CA ASP A 134 15.82 1.14 -22.82
C ASP A 134 14.44 0.44 -22.74
N ASP A 135 14.37 -0.80 -22.23
CA ASP A 135 13.13 -1.55 -22.12
C ASP A 135 12.22 -0.97 -21.01
N GLY A 136 11.08 -0.44 -21.45
CA GLY A 136 10.15 0.29 -20.60
C GLY A 136 10.61 1.69 -20.20
N VAL A 137 11.79 2.16 -20.65
CA VAL A 137 12.37 3.47 -20.30
C VAL A 137 12.09 4.50 -21.40
N THR A 138 11.56 5.65 -21.04
CA THR A 138 11.37 6.81 -21.92
C THR A 138 12.17 8.00 -21.37
N GLY A 139 12.98 8.63 -22.23
CA GLY A 139 13.82 9.77 -21.85
C GLY A 139 15.20 9.38 -21.30
N ASN A 140 15.70 8.17 -21.57
CA ASN A 140 17.02 7.75 -21.10
C ASN A 140 18.12 8.73 -21.56
N GLY A 141 19.03 9.09 -20.68
CA GLY A 141 20.04 10.13 -20.93
C GLY A 141 19.57 11.57 -20.72
N THR A 142 18.35 11.81 -20.24
CA THR A 142 17.92 13.16 -19.86
C THR A 142 18.79 13.72 -18.73
N GLN A 143 19.13 15.01 -18.86
CA GLN A 143 19.88 15.80 -17.87
C GLN A 143 19.01 16.90 -17.22
N THR A 144 17.89 17.27 -17.85
CA THR A 144 16.87 18.15 -17.27
C THR A 144 15.50 17.76 -17.83
N GLY A 145 14.56 17.37 -16.97
CA GLY A 145 13.25 16.86 -17.37
C GLY A 145 12.90 15.54 -16.68
N ALA A 146 11.92 14.82 -17.21
CA ALA A 146 11.45 13.56 -16.63
C ALA A 146 11.92 12.36 -17.46
N ILE A 147 12.39 11.32 -16.76
CA ILE A 147 12.55 9.97 -17.31
C ILE A 147 11.44 9.12 -16.71
N SER A 148 10.66 8.45 -17.55
CA SER A 148 9.63 7.51 -17.10
C SER A 148 10.10 6.10 -17.36
N TRP A 149 10.00 5.22 -16.36
CA TRP A 149 10.37 3.83 -16.48
C TRP A 149 9.28 2.93 -15.92
N THR A 150 8.61 2.19 -16.79
CA THR A 150 7.77 1.07 -16.40
C THR A 150 8.61 -0.19 -16.40
N VAL A 151 8.87 -0.75 -15.22
CA VAL A 151 9.74 -1.92 -15.06
C VAL A 151 9.07 -3.16 -15.67
N PRO A 152 9.60 -3.76 -16.74
CA PRO A 152 9.04 -4.97 -17.33
C PRO A 152 9.06 -6.15 -16.36
N LEU A 153 8.10 -7.08 -16.49
CA LEU A 153 8.07 -8.31 -15.68
C LEU A 153 9.28 -9.23 -15.92
N GLY A 154 9.98 -9.07 -17.04
CA GLY A 154 11.20 -9.80 -17.38
C GLY A 154 12.50 -9.01 -17.14
N ALA A 155 12.43 -7.88 -16.44
CA ALA A 155 13.62 -7.07 -16.16
C ALA A 155 14.66 -7.88 -15.36
N PRO A 156 15.97 -7.72 -15.63
CA PRO A 156 17.04 -8.33 -14.82
C PRO A 156 16.96 -7.90 -13.35
N ASP A 157 17.42 -8.76 -12.42
CA ASP A 157 17.45 -8.43 -10.99
C ASP A 157 18.35 -7.24 -10.65
N THR A 158 19.41 -7.04 -11.44
CA THR A 158 20.38 -5.97 -11.21
C THR A 158 20.56 -5.14 -12.47
N LEU A 159 20.34 -3.85 -12.32
CA LEU A 159 20.64 -2.81 -13.31
C LEU A 159 21.50 -1.73 -12.64
N PHE A 160 21.89 -0.72 -13.42
CA PHE A 160 22.70 0.39 -12.92
C PHE A 160 22.13 1.72 -13.42
N TYR A 161 22.41 2.78 -12.68
CA TYR A 161 22.36 4.12 -13.23
C TYR A 161 23.76 4.75 -13.27
N ASN A 162 24.01 5.55 -14.30
CA ASN A 162 25.32 6.16 -14.54
C ASN A 162 25.17 7.53 -15.19
N CYS A 163 26.09 8.43 -14.86
CA CYS A 163 26.32 9.61 -15.66
C CYS A 163 27.09 9.22 -16.92
N GLN A 164 26.72 9.82 -18.06
CA GLN A 164 27.46 9.61 -19.31
C GLN A 164 28.93 10.05 -19.22
N PHE A 165 29.25 11.08 -18.46
CA PHE A 165 30.58 11.70 -18.46
C PHE A 165 31.42 11.40 -17.22
N HIS A 166 30.78 11.18 -16.07
CA HIS A 166 31.48 11.11 -14.78
C HIS A 166 31.34 9.72 -14.16
N ALA A 167 32.44 8.98 -14.07
CA ALA A 167 32.44 7.59 -13.59
C ALA A 167 32.02 7.45 -12.11
N ALA A 168 32.25 8.49 -11.30
CA ALA A 168 31.85 8.49 -9.89
C ALA A 168 30.33 8.64 -9.68
N MET A 169 29.59 9.13 -10.67
CA MET A 169 28.16 9.35 -10.59
C MET A 169 27.41 8.10 -11.05
N THR A 170 27.24 7.15 -10.14
CA THR A 170 26.64 5.86 -10.44
C THR A 170 26.12 5.18 -9.18
N GLY A 171 25.16 4.27 -9.36
CA GLY A 171 24.74 3.34 -8.33
C GLY A 171 24.00 2.14 -8.93
N THR A 172 23.67 1.21 -8.05
CA THR A 172 22.96 -0.02 -8.40
C THR A 172 21.44 0.21 -8.33
N VAL A 173 20.73 -0.51 -9.19
CA VAL A 173 19.28 -0.62 -9.18
C VAL A 173 18.94 -2.10 -8.96
N GLU A 174 18.38 -2.39 -7.78
CA GLU A 174 17.87 -3.70 -7.42
C GLU A 174 16.41 -3.80 -7.87
N VAL A 175 16.13 -4.77 -8.73
CA VAL A 175 14.79 -5.05 -9.25
C VAL A 175 14.20 -6.22 -8.48
N THR A 176 13.12 -5.98 -7.76
CA THR A 176 12.43 -7.00 -6.96
C THR A 176 11.08 -7.33 -7.56
N ASP A 177 10.58 -8.51 -7.22
CA ASP A 177 9.18 -8.83 -7.46
C ASP A 177 8.30 -8.10 -6.44
N GLY A 178 7.10 -7.73 -6.85
CA GLY A 178 6.08 -7.28 -5.91
C GLY A 178 5.76 -8.41 -4.94
N LEU A 179 5.37 -8.09 -3.71
CA LEU A 179 4.84 -9.12 -2.80
C LEU A 179 3.67 -9.80 -3.51
N ASP A 180 3.91 -11.02 -3.98
CA ASP A 180 2.92 -11.75 -4.75
C ASP A 180 1.73 -12.03 -3.80
N PRO A 181 0.52 -11.52 -4.09
CA PRO A 181 -0.65 -11.83 -3.27
C PRO A 181 -0.92 -13.35 -3.19
N LEU A 182 -0.31 -14.17 -4.04
CA LEU A 182 -0.40 -15.62 -4.00
C LEU A 182 0.34 -16.29 -2.82
N ILE A 183 1.18 -15.57 -2.06
CA ILE A 183 1.76 -16.12 -0.81
C ILE A 183 0.77 -16.11 0.36
N PHE A 184 -0.36 -15.41 0.25
CA PHE A 184 -1.44 -15.45 1.25
C PHE A 184 -2.61 -16.37 0.86
N PHE A 185 -2.62 -16.90 -0.37
CA PHE A 185 -3.61 -17.91 -0.79
C PHE A 185 -3.13 -19.35 -0.58
N ASN A 186 -1.83 -19.59 -0.52
CA ASN A 186 -1.28 -20.91 -0.20
C ASN A 186 -0.98 -21.04 1.29
N GLY A 187 -1.98 -20.76 2.13
CA GLY A 187 -1.95 -21.20 3.51
C GLY A 187 -1.75 -22.72 3.56
N PHE A 188 -0.50 -23.17 3.65
CA PHE A 188 -0.13 -24.52 4.03
C PHE A 188 1.34 -24.58 4.48
N GLU A 189 1.48 -24.70 5.81
CA GLU A 189 2.51 -25.42 6.60
C GLU A 189 3.99 -25.04 6.51
N PHE A 190 4.56 -24.65 7.67
CA PHE A 190 5.36 -25.56 8.51
C PHE A 190 4.98 -25.38 9.99
#